data_AF-A0A4X2LT61-F1
#
_entry.id   AF-A0A4X2LT61-F1
#
_cell.length_a   1.000
_cell.length_b   1.000
_cell.length_c   1.000
_cell.angle_alpha   90.00
_cell.angle_beta   90.00
_cell.angle_gamma   90.00
#
_symmetry.space_group_name_H-M   'P 1'
#
loop_
_entity.id
_entity.type
_entity.pdbx_description
1 polymer ?
#
loop_
_entity_poly.entity_id
_entity_poly.type
_entity_poly.pdbx_seq_one_letter_code
_entity_poly.pdbx_strand_id
1 'polypeptide(L)'
;MSSLRPLLLLLLPLCPGPGGEAKATRSCAETRQVLGARGYSLSLLPPTLISGEHLRVCPQEYTCCSSETEQKLTRETEDTFRGLVEESGSFLVHTLAARHRKFNGNSSSRGCSCLRPGTGNWKRCGQLST
;
A
#
# COMPACT_ATOMS: atom_id res chain seq x y z
N MET A 1 -16.94 -9.54 -41.59
CA MET A 1 -16.60 -8.46 -40.63
C MET A 1 -15.13 -8.62 -40.21
N SER A 2 -14.17 -8.30 -41.09
CA SER A 2 -12.75 -8.67 -40.85
C SER A 2 -11.73 -7.62 -41.27
N SER A 3 -12.04 -6.33 -41.13
CA SER A 3 -11.12 -5.24 -41.55
C SER A 3 -10.59 -4.36 -40.42
N LEU A 4 -10.59 -4.83 -39.17
CA LEU A 4 -10.08 -4.05 -38.03
C LEU A 4 -8.73 -4.53 -37.50
N ARG A 5 -8.22 -5.67 -37.99
CA ARG A 5 -6.91 -6.23 -37.60
C ARG A 5 -5.69 -5.44 -38.09
N PRO A 6 -5.66 -4.79 -39.28
CA PRO A 6 -4.47 -4.05 -39.69
C PRO A 6 -4.34 -2.68 -38.98
N LEU A 7 -5.44 -2.14 -38.44
CA LEU A 7 -5.44 -0.87 -37.70
C LEU A 7 -4.94 -1.00 -36.25
N LEU A 8 -5.04 -2.18 -35.65
CA LEU A 8 -4.61 -2.40 -34.26
C LEU A 8 -3.07 -2.44 -34.10
N LEU A 9 -2.34 -2.66 -35.20
CA LEU A 9 -0.87 -2.73 -35.19
C LEU A 9 -0.20 -1.35 -35.30
N LEU A 10 -0.95 -0.29 -35.61
CA LEU A 10 -0.40 1.07 -35.75
C LEU A 10 -0.45 1.91 -34.45
N LEU A 11 -1.01 1.37 -33.36
CA LEU A 11 -1.21 2.08 -32.08
C LEU A 11 -0.37 1.51 -30.93
N LEU A 12 0.67 0.74 -31.21
CA LEU A 12 1.71 0.47 -30.22
C LEU A 12 2.68 1.66 -30.23
N PRO A 13 2.57 2.64 -29.31
CA PRO A 13 3.72 3.49 -29.06
C PRO A 13 4.85 2.53 -28.68
N LEU A 14 6.02 2.73 -29.28
CA LEU A 14 7.26 2.14 -28.78
C LEU A 14 7.30 2.44 -27.28
N CYS A 15 6.91 1.49 -26.46
CA CYS A 15 7.24 1.50 -25.05
C CYS A 15 8.74 1.22 -25.07
N PRO A 16 9.62 2.19 -24.72
CA PRO A 16 10.97 1.83 -24.37
C PRO A 16 10.78 0.89 -23.19
N GLY A 17 10.99 -0.41 -23.41
CA GLY A 17 11.13 -1.32 -22.27
C GLY A 17 12.21 -0.73 -21.37
N PRO A 18 12.17 -0.97 -20.04
CA PRO A 18 13.30 -0.71 -19.18
C PRO A 18 14.41 -1.74 -19.47
N GLY A 19 14.77 -1.90 -20.74
CA GLY A 19 15.99 -2.52 -21.21
C GLY A 19 16.97 -1.39 -21.46
N GLY A 20 17.35 -0.70 -20.38
CA GLY A 20 18.55 0.10 -20.39
C GLY A 20 19.73 -0.85 -20.57
N GLU A 21 20.01 -1.25 -21.80
CA GLU A 21 21.36 -1.66 -22.21
C GLU A 21 22.25 -0.41 -22.24
N ALA A 22 22.24 0.35 -21.14
CA ALA A 22 23.34 1.19 -20.79
C ALA A 22 24.43 0.19 -20.41
N LYS A 23 25.42 0.02 -21.28
CA LYS A 23 26.82 -0.26 -20.94
C LYS A 23 26.99 -0.07 -19.43
N ALA A 24 26.84 -1.15 -18.64
CA ALA A 24 26.55 -1.06 -17.22
C ALA A 24 27.79 -0.51 -16.52
N THR A 25 27.97 0.80 -16.60
CA THR A 25 28.86 1.57 -15.76
C THR A 25 28.46 1.13 -14.38
N ARG A 26 29.41 0.54 -13.67
CA ARG A 26 29.29 0.13 -12.28
C ARG A 26 29.07 1.35 -11.39
N SER A 27 28.16 2.26 -11.73
CA SER A 27 27.99 3.60 -11.19
C SER A 27 26.62 3.67 -10.55
N CYS A 28 26.59 4.26 -9.36
CA CYS A 28 25.37 4.48 -8.59
C CYS A 28 24.90 5.93 -8.68
N ALA A 29 25.27 6.67 -9.73
CA ALA A 29 24.97 8.11 -9.87
C ALA A 29 23.46 8.41 -9.79
N GLU A 30 22.65 7.62 -10.49
CA GLU A 30 21.19 7.78 -10.48
C GLU A 30 20.61 7.45 -9.10
N THR A 31 21.01 6.33 -8.48
CA THR A 31 20.59 5.96 -7.13
C THR A 31 20.97 7.03 -6.11
N ARG A 32 22.17 7.62 -6.23
CA ARG A 32 22.64 8.73 -5.39
C ARG A 32 21.80 9.98 -5.58
N GLN A 33 21.39 10.28 -6.81
CA GLN A 33 20.52 11.41 -7.09
C GLN A 33 19.12 11.21 -6.49
N VAL A 34 18.50 10.05 -6.73
CA VAL A 34 17.14 9.74 -6.25
C VAL A 34 17.09 9.69 -4.72
N LEU A 35 18.01 8.96 -4.08
CA LEU A 35 18.04 8.86 -2.62
C LEU A 35 18.52 10.16 -1.96
N GLY A 36 19.42 10.90 -2.61
CA GLY A 36 19.80 12.25 -2.18
C GLY A 36 18.61 13.21 -2.16
N ALA A 37 17.74 13.17 -3.19
CA ALA A 37 16.50 13.95 -3.21
C ALA A 37 15.49 13.53 -2.12
N ARG A 38 15.57 12.28 -1.64
CA ARG A 38 14.81 11.77 -0.49
C ARG A 38 15.46 12.08 0.87
N GLY A 39 16.56 12.84 0.90
CA GLY A 39 17.24 13.22 2.14
C GLY A 39 18.17 12.14 2.72
N TYR A 40 18.62 11.18 1.90
CA TYR A 40 19.70 10.27 2.29
C TYR A 40 21.06 10.96 2.12
N SER A 41 21.97 10.76 3.08
CA SER A 41 23.33 11.29 2.96
C SER A 41 24.08 10.58 1.83
N LEU A 42 24.70 11.36 0.95
CA LEU A 42 25.52 10.83 -0.14
C LEU A 42 26.79 10.10 0.33
N SER A 43 27.15 10.22 1.62
CA SER A 43 28.24 9.45 2.25
C SER A 43 27.88 7.99 2.50
N LEU A 44 26.58 7.69 2.66
CA LEU A 44 26.07 6.34 2.92
C LEU A 44 25.85 5.53 1.64
N LEU A 45 25.96 6.20 0.49
CA LEU A 45 25.70 5.65 -0.82
C LEU A 45 27.03 5.50 -1.58
N PRO A 46 27.42 4.28 -1.97
CA PRO A 46 28.65 4.05 -2.70
C PRO A 46 28.59 4.75 -4.08
N PRO A 47 29.72 5.23 -4.61
CA PRO A 47 29.77 5.84 -5.95
C PRO A 47 29.58 4.81 -7.07
N THR A 48 29.84 3.55 -6.77
CA THR A 48 29.88 2.42 -7.69
C THR A 48 29.25 1.17 -7.10
N LEU A 49 28.88 0.20 -7.95
CA LEU A 49 28.31 -1.07 -7.50
C LEU A 49 29.24 -1.80 -6.52
N ILE A 50 28.67 -2.29 -5.42
CA ILE A 50 29.33 -3.13 -4.41
C ILE A 50 28.66 -4.50 -4.36
N SER A 51 29.34 -5.52 -3.81
CA SER A 51 28.70 -6.81 -3.54
C SER A 51 27.56 -6.63 -2.54
N GLY A 52 26.43 -7.31 -2.73
CA GLY A 52 25.25 -7.22 -1.87
C GLY A 52 25.16 -8.26 -0.76
N GLU A 53 26.21 -9.05 -0.52
CA GLU A 53 26.27 -10.08 0.55
C GLU A 53 25.87 -9.55 1.94
N HIS A 54 26.09 -8.26 2.18
CA HIS A 54 25.77 -7.58 3.44
C HIS A 54 24.29 -7.22 3.60
N LEU A 55 23.47 -7.44 2.58
CA LEU A 55 22.05 -7.09 2.55
C LEU A 55 21.20 -8.24 3.11
N ARG A 56 19.96 -7.97 3.52
CA ARG A 56 19.05 -9.03 4.03
C ARG A 56 17.70 -9.07 3.34
N VAL A 57 17.25 -7.94 2.81
CA VAL A 57 15.93 -7.78 2.18
C VAL A 57 16.09 -7.75 0.67
N CYS A 58 17.04 -6.97 0.18
CA CYS A 58 17.42 -6.94 -1.22
C CYS A 58 18.13 -8.23 -1.65
N PRO A 59 18.07 -8.58 -2.94
CA PRO A 59 18.85 -9.70 -3.49
C PRO A 59 20.35 -9.54 -3.24
N GLN A 60 21.03 -10.67 -3.02
CA GLN A 60 22.47 -10.75 -2.74
C GLN A 60 23.33 -10.60 -4.01
N GLU A 61 22.98 -9.65 -4.87
CA GLU A 61 23.67 -9.33 -6.12
C GLU A 61 24.44 -8.01 -6.01
N TYR A 62 25.06 -7.55 -7.10
CA TYR A 62 25.69 -6.21 -7.12
C TYR A 62 24.64 -5.12 -6.88
N THR A 63 24.96 -4.20 -5.98
CA THR A 63 24.01 -3.24 -5.44
C THR A 63 24.61 -1.85 -5.24
N CYS A 64 23.74 -0.86 -5.15
CA CYS A 64 24.07 0.53 -4.78
C CYS A 64 23.66 0.87 -3.34
N CYS A 65 23.24 -0.13 -2.57
CA CYS A 65 22.77 0.06 -1.19
C CYS A 65 23.77 -0.53 -0.20
N SER A 66 24.12 0.27 0.82
CA SER A 66 24.76 -0.23 2.05
C SER A 66 23.72 -0.83 3.00
N SER A 67 24.14 -1.64 3.98
CA SER A 67 23.23 -2.21 4.99
C SER A 67 22.46 -1.12 5.75
N GLU A 68 23.10 0.02 6.03
CA GLU A 68 22.46 1.17 6.68
C GLU A 68 21.35 1.77 5.80
N THR A 69 21.63 1.93 4.50
CA THR A 69 20.64 2.44 3.54
C THR A 69 19.47 1.47 3.40
N GLU A 70 19.74 0.17 3.31
CA GLU A 70 18.70 -0.86 3.24
C GLU A 70 17.83 -0.88 4.49
N GLN A 71 18.44 -0.82 5.67
CA GLN A 71 17.68 -0.78 6.93
C GLN A 71 16.78 0.45 6.99
N LYS A 72 17.28 1.62 6.58
CA LYS A 72 16.49 2.86 6.57
C LYS A 72 15.34 2.78 5.57
N LEU A 73 15.60 2.32 4.33
CA LEU A 73 14.57 2.11 3.31
C LEU A 73 13.50 1.12 3.76
N THR A 74 13.89 0.06 4.45
CA THR A 74 12.96 -0.94 4.99
C THR A 74 12.01 -0.31 6.01
N ARG A 75 12.54 0.46 6.97
CA ARG A 75 11.72 1.17 7.97
C ARG A 75 10.79 2.19 7.31
N GLU A 76 11.31 3.01 6.40
CA GLU A 76 10.52 4.02 5.68
C GLU A 76 9.37 3.40 4.90
N THR A 77 9.62 2.28 4.22
CA THR A 77 8.59 1.57 3.44
C THR A 77 7.57 0.92 4.36
N GLU A 78 8.00 0.34 5.48
CA GLU A 78 7.10 -0.24 6.48
C GLU A 78 6.16 0.81 7.09
N ASP A 79 6.70 1.96 7.49
CA ASP A 79 5.93 3.07 8.06
C ASP A 79 4.94 3.63 7.02
N THR A 80 5.39 3.81 5.78
CA THR A 80 4.54 4.27 4.68
C THR A 80 3.42 3.28 4.41
N PHE A 81 3.73 1.99 4.31
CA PHE A 81 2.75 0.94 4.06
C PHE A 81 1.73 0.84 5.20
N ARG A 82 2.20 0.89 6.45
CA ARG A 82 1.34 0.91 7.64
C ARG A 82 0.36 2.07 7.59
N GLY A 83 0.84 3.28 7.31
CA GLY A 83 -0.02 4.46 7.17
C GLY A 83 -1.08 4.30 6.08
N LEU A 84 -0.71 3.78 4.91
CA LEU A 84 -1.66 3.51 3.81
C LEU A 84 -2.72 2.48 4.20
N VAL A 85 -2.35 1.43 4.92
CA VAL A 85 -3.28 0.39 5.40
C VAL A 85 -4.23 0.95 6.46
N GLU A 86 -3.70 1.73 7.41
CA GLU A 86 -4.49 2.38 8.45
C GLU A 86 -5.49 3.37 7.86
N GLU A 87 -5.06 4.21 6.92
CA GLU A 87 -5.91 5.17 6.22
C GLU A 87 -7.03 4.45 5.45
N SER A 88 -6.66 3.45 4.64
CA SER A 88 -7.61 2.68 3.82
C SER A 88 -8.62 1.89 4.66
N GLY A 89 -8.20 1.39 5.83
CA GLY A 89 -9.04 0.60 6.73
C GLY A 89 -9.85 1.42 7.76
N SER A 90 -9.46 2.68 8.00
CA SER A 90 -9.99 3.52 9.08
C SER A 90 -11.52 3.61 9.08
N PHE A 91 -12.12 3.82 7.92
CA PHE A 91 -13.58 3.93 7.76
C PHE A 91 -14.31 2.67 8.21
N LEU A 92 -13.80 1.49 7.83
CA LEU A 92 -14.40 0.20 8.20
C LEU A 92 -14.31 -0.01 9.70
N VAL A 93 -13.13 0.22 10.28
CA VAL A 93 -12.89 0.09 11.72
C VAL A 93 -13.81 1.03 12.50
N HIS A 94 -13.89 2.31 12.12
CA HIS A 94 -14.76 3.29 12.77
C HIS A 94 -16.24 2.94 12.66
N THR A 95 -16.69 2.52 11.47
CA THR A 95 -18.10 2.18 11.24
C THR A 95 -18.50 0.94 12.04
N LEU A 96 -17.70 -0.12 12.01
CA LEU A 96 -17.96 -1.35 12.76
C LEU A 96 -17.91 -1.08 14.27
N ALA A 97 -16.93 -0.32 14.75
CA ALA A 97 -16.84 0.07 16.16
C ALA A 97 -18.07 0.88 16.61
N ALA A 98 -18.53 1.84 15.82
CA ALA A 98 -19.71 2.64 16.13
C ALA A 98 -21.00 1.79 16.15
N ARG A 99 -21.17 0.88 15.20
CA ARG A 99 -22.32 -0.05 15.15
C ARG A 99 -22.30 -1.03 16.33
N HIS A 100 -21.14 -1.59 16.65
CA HIS A 100 -20.96 -2.47 17.79
C HIS A 100 -21.27 -1.77 19.12
N ARG A 101 -20.79 -0.53 19.31
CA ARG A 101 -21.15 0.30 20.50
C ARG A 101 -22.65 0.55 20.59
N LYS A 102 -23.34 0.82 19.47
CA LYS A 102 -24.80 0.97 19.48
C LYS A 102 -25.51 -0.33 19.88
N PHE A 103 -25.03 -1.48 19.42
CA PHE A 103 -25.59 -2.77 19.81
C PHE A 103 -25.44 -3.02 21.32
N ASN A 104 -24.24 -2.81 21.87
CA ASN A 104 -23.94 -3.06 23.29
C ASN A 104 -24.47 -1.98 24.24
N GLY A 105 -24.48 -0.71 23.82
CA GLY A 105 -25.03 0.39 24.61
C GLY A 105 -26.56 0.33 24.69
N ASN A 106 -27.22 -0.12 23.62
CA ASN A 106 -28.65 -0.31 23.62
C ASN A 106 -29.06 -1.59 24.37
N SER A 107 -28.19 -2.60 24.50
CA SER A 107 -28.44 -3.77 25.33
C SER A 107 -28.42 -3.50 26.83
N SER A 108 -27.90 -2.36 27.31
CA SER A 108 -27.80 -2.04 28.74
C SER A 108 -28.79 -0.97 29.24
N SER A 109 -29.61 -0.35 28.39
CA SER A 109 -30.61 0.63 28.88
C SER A 109 -31.97 0.64 28.17
N ARG A 110 -32.15 0.04 26.98
CA ARG A 110 -33.49 -0.21 26.42
C ARG A 110 -33.46 -1.46 25.55
N GLY A 111 -34.01 -2.54 26.10
CA GLY A 111 -34.07 -3.85 25.44
C GLY A 111 -34.44 -3.75 23.96
N CYS A 112 -33.59 -4.32 23.11
CA CYS A 112 -34.04 -4.77 21.81
C CYS A 112 -34.83 -6.06 22.03
N SER A 113 -36.15 -5.94 22.09
CA SER A 113 -37.08 -7.04 21.88
C SER A 113 -37.01 -7.49 20.42
N CYS A 114 -35.91 -8.11 20.02
CA CYS A 114 -35.82 -8.81 18.75
C CYS A 114 -35.40 -10.24 19.07
N LEU A 115 -36.25 -11.19 18.68
CA LEU A 115 -36.16 -12.64 18.89
C LEU A 115 -36.95 -13.16 20.11
N ARG A 116 -38.28 -13.08 20.03
CA ARG A 116 -39.12 -14.23 20.40
C ARG A 116 -39.96 -14.66 19.19
N PRO A 117 -40.00 -15.96 18.86
CA PRO A 117 -40.87 -16.48 17.81
C PRO A 117 -42.31 -16.47 18.33
N GLY A 118 -43.20 -15.71 17.68
CA GLY A 118 -44.62 -15.72 18.04
C GLY A 118 -45.43 -14.57 17.46
N THR A 119 -46.04 -14.84 16.30
CA THR A 119 -47.28 -14.25 15.75
C THR A 119 -47.38 -12.71 15.67
N GLY A 120 -46.95 -12.18 14.52
CA GLY A 120 -47.76 -11.23 13.75
C GLY A 120 -47.90 -9.80 14.29
N ASN A 121 -46.85 -8.99 14.16
CA ASN A 121 -46.88 -7.64 13.57
C ASN A 121 -45.49 -6.99 13.72
N TRP A 122 -44.82 -6.74 12.60
CA TRP A 122 -43.47 -6.18 12.59
C TRP A 122 -43.56 -4.64 12.57
N LYS A 123 -43.24 -3.97 13.69
CA LYS A 123 -42.98 -2.51 13.70
C LYS A 123 -41.48 -2.24 13.75
N ARG A 124 -41.03 -1.29 12.94
CA ARG A 124 -39.63 -0.86 12.84
C ARG A 124 -39.25 -0.01 14.06
N CYS A 125 -38.17 -0.36 14.75
CA CYS A 125 -37.63 0.49 15.82
C CYS A 125 -37.29 1.88 15.27
N GLY A 126 -37.90 2.93 15.85
CA GLY A 126 -37.64 4.34 15.50
C GLY A 126 -38.89 5.20 15.23
N GLN A 127 -40.10 4.64 15.27
CA GLN A 127 -41.34 5.36 14.95
C GLN A 127 -42.18 5.82 16.15
N LEU A 128 -41.58 6.03 17.33
CA LEU A 128 -42.30 6.64 18.45
C LEU A 128 -41.66 7.99 18.81
N SER A 129 -42.14 9.03 18.15
CA SER A 129 -42.02 10.40 18.61
C SER A 129 -43.23 11.17 18.10
N THR A 130 -44.25 11.25 18.97
CA THR A 130 -45.17 12.39 19.05
C THR A 130 -45.11 12.89 20.48
#